data_AF-A0A940ZVT8-F1
#
_entry.id   AF-A0A940ZVT8-F1
#
_cell.length_a   1.000
_cell.length_b   1.000
_cell.length_c   1.000
_cell.angle_alpha   90.00
_cell.angle_beta   90.00
_cell.angle_gamma   90.00
#
_symmetry.space_group_name_H-M   'P 1'
#
loop_
_entity.id
_entity.type
_entity.pdbx_description
1 polymer ?
#
loop_
_entity_poly.entity_id
_entity_poly.type
_entity_poly.pdbx_seq_one_letter_code
_entity_poly.pdbx_strand_id
1 'polypeptide(L)'
;MMQHKNLKNLWRLSVLILTLISILFAYMLFNTDHKFAFAVEAEGNKKFGITLEPSDRLFDVANMAPGDHIEKQIVVKNIGKLGFTYYLSAVLEKGDKLFDVFTISIKEKAGRVFYQGKLKELKNLHLGALESSEEEAFIIDVLFPAESGNEFQGEQISVSFLFEATERQTDEEDDHSDSHEEIRLGGENRIETATKVSKQGWPNGAPAAVLTREDDFADALAGTPLAYKLDIPILLTNKDHLTPKTMEELLRLKSKTVYILGLEGAVSREIEDALNHSGFEIIRLGGADRFGTAEEIARFIGVQKRVVIANGYSFADALSISPWAARKGVPILFTQQNLLPKSTLAILDGFSIQDVIVVGGEGVIGKEVSSQFKNASYYAGKDRYGTNAKIFSELGNDISSVFITTGLDFPDALTGSVLAAKSNSMILLLDDNFGNPEVLKFLESKKGRLIISHIIGGFGAVPESLIERVKNIIGN
;
A
#
# COMPACT_ATOMS: atom_id res chain seq x y z
N MET A 1 52.74 59.33 40.71
CA MET A 1 52.07 58.08 41.16
C MET A 1 50.78 57.73 40.37
N MET A 2 50.56 58.28 39.16
CA MET A 2 49.36 57.97 38.34
C MET A 2 49.66 57.14 37.07
N GLN A 3 50.88 57.15 36.51
CA GLN A 3 51.16 56.39 35.29
C GLN A 3 51.35 54.88 35.50
N HIS A 4 51.73 54.43 36.71
CA HIS A 4 51.92 53.00 36.98
C HIS A 4 50.61 52.21 37.16
N LYS A 5 49.49 52.89 37.46
CA LYS A 5 48.17 52.24 37.61
C LYS A 5 47.53 51.92 36.26
N ASN A 6 47.74 52.74 35.24
CA ASN A 6 47.14 52.53 33.92
C ASN A 6 47.79 51.38 33.13
N LEU A 7 49.12 51.19 33.21
CA LEU A 7 49.77 50.04 32.57
C LEU A 7 49.37 48.69 33.19
N LYS A 8 49.17 48.64 34.52
CA LYS A 8 48.69 47.41 35.19
C LYS A 8 47.25 47.07 34.81
N ASN A 9 46.41 48.08 34.59
CA ASN A 9 45.03 47.86 34.15
C ASN A 9 44.95 47.44 32.68
N LEU A 10 45.79 48.01 31.80
CA LEU A 10 45.88 47.59 30.40
C LEU A 10 46.40 46.15 30.28
N TRP A 11 47.45 45.78 31.03
CA TRP A 11 47.96 44.40 31.04
C TRP A 11 46.94 43.40 31.58
N ARG A 12 46.20 43.75 32.63
CA ARG A 12 45.11 42.92 33.16
C ARG A 12 43.95 42.76 32.16
N LEU A 13 43.61 43.81 31.43
CA LEU A 13 42.57 43.76 30.39
C LEU A 13 43.01 42.89 29.21
N SER A 14 44.27 42.98 28.78
CA SER A 14 44.84 42.14 27.72
C SER A 14 44.90 40.65 28.12
N VAL A 15 45.26 40.34 29.37
CA VAL A 15 45.27 38.97 29.90
C VAL A 15 43.83 38.42 30.04
N LEU A 16 42.85 39.26 30.42
CA LEU A 16 41.44 38.88 30.48
C LEU A 16 40.86 38.58 29.08
N ILE A 17 41.23 39.38 28.07
CA ILE A 17 40.77 39.19 26.69
C ILE A 17 41.41 37.94 26.09
N LEU A 18 42.70 37.69 26.32
CA LEU A 18 43.38 36.47 25.86
C LEU A 18 42.85 35.21 26.54
N THR A 19 42.48 35.28 27.83
CA THR A 19 41.85 34.16 28.54
C THR A 19 40.39 33.95 28.12
N LEU A 20 39.62 35.01 27.82
CA LEU A 20 38.28 34.86 27.23
C LEU A 20 38.35 34.26 25.84
N ILE A 21 39.30 34.68 25.00
CA ILE A 21 39.50 34.13 23.65
C ILE A 21 39.96 32.68 23.74
N SER A 22 40.82 32.30 24.70
CA SER A 22 41.22 30.90 24.89
C SER A 22 40.08 30.04 25.43
N ILE A 23 39.19 30.58 26.26
CA ILE A 23 37.97 29.89 26.74
C ILE A 23 36.94 29.76 25.62
N LEU A 24 36.78 30.77 24.75
CA LEU A 24 35.90 30.71 23.58
C LEU A 24 36.45 29.77 22.50
N PHE A 25 37.77 29.73 22.31
CA PHE A 25 38.46 28.84 21.38
C PHE A 25 38.50 27.39 21.91
N ALA A 26 38.63 27.19 23.22
CA ALA A 26 38.44 25.89 23.86
C ALA A 26 36.96 25.45 23.83
N TYR A 27 35.99 26.35 23.91
CA TYR A 27 34.57 26.04 23.74
C TYR A 27 34.20 25.73 22.28
N MET A 28 34.87 26.36 21.30
CA MET A 28 34.77 25.97 19.88
C MET A 28 35.51 24.66 19.56
N LEU A 29 36.56 24.32 20.31
CA LEU A 29 37.31 23.06 20.14
C LEU A 29 36.75 21.89 20.97
N PHE A 30 35.83 22.16 21.92
CA PHE A 30 35.17 21.15 22.75
C PHE A 30 33.64 21.38 22.80
N ASN A 31 32.99 21.40 21.64
CA ASN A 31 31.64 20.86 21.49
C ASN A 31 31.25 20.77 20.01
N THR A 32 31.61 19.66 19.37
CA THR A 32 30.94 19.19 18.15
C THR A 32 30.23 17.89 18.47
N ASP A 33 29.28 17.95 19.40
CA ASP A 33 28.23 16.93 19.42
C ASP A 33 27.40 17.15 18.16
N HIS A 34 27.43 16.18 17.25
CA HIS A 34 26.57 16.17 16.08
C HIS A 34 25.15 15.92 16.55
N LYS A 35 24.38 17.00 16.71
CA LYS A 35 23.01 16.96 17.25
C LYS A 35 21.98 16.93 16.12
N PHE A 36 21.02 16.03 16.27
CA PHE A 36 19.76 15.99 15.56
C PHE A 36 18.70 16.64 16.45
N ALA A 37 17.99 17.62 15.90
CA ALA A 37 16.99 18.38 16.64
C ALA A 37 15.62 18.23 15.98
N PHE A 38 14.63 17.88 16.79
CA PHE A 38 13.25 17.81 16.34
C PHE A 38 12.40 18.67 17.25
N ALA A 39 11.97 19.82 16.73
CA ALA A 39 11.07 20.73 17.40
C ALA A 39 9.62 20.35 17.12
N VAL A 40 8.72 20.82 17.97
CA VAL A 40 7.28 20.67 17.77
C VAL A 40 6.64 22.04 17.83
N GLU A 41 5.79 22.32 16.84
CA GLU A 41 5.06 23.57 16.75
C GLU A 41 3.58 23.29 16.55
N ALA A 42 2.75 24.05 17.26
CA ALA A 42 1.31 24.06 17.06
C ALA A 42 0.94 25.33 16.31
N GLU A 43 0.32 25.19 15.15
CA GLU A 43 -0.23 26.29 14.37
C GLU A 43 -1.74 26.10 14.21
N GLY A 44 -2.46 27.19 14.31
CA GLY A 44 -3.91 27.17 14.23
C GLY A 44 -4.43 28.56 14.45
N ASN A 45 -5.56 28.90 13.84
CA ASN A 45 -6.19 30.17 14.13
C ASN A 45 -6.39 30.27 15.65
N LYS A 46 -6.03 31.41 16.27
CA LYS A 46 -6.10 31.64 17.74
C LYS A 46 -7.46 31.26 18.36
N LYS A 47 -8.49 31.09 17.52
CA LYS A 47 -9.84 30.59 17.80
C LYS A 47 -9.90 29.14 18.32
N PHE A 48 -9.01 28.23 17.90
CA PHE A 48 -9.16 26.77 18.14
C PHE A 48 -8.43 26.23 19.38
N GLY A 49 -7.44 26.96 19.92
CA GLY A 49 -6.79 26.56 21.18
C GLY A 49 -6.08 25.20 21.13
N ILE A 50 -5.48 24.82 20.00
CA ILE A 50 -4.61 23.64 19.93
C ILE A 50 -3.35 23.87 20.76
N THR A 51 -2.97 22.88 21.58
CA THR A 51 -1.72 22.86 22.35
C THR A 51 -1.10 21.48 22.35
N LEU A 52 0.22 21.41 22.57
CA LEU A 52 1.01 20.19 22.48
C LEU A 52 1.79 19.96 23.77
N GLU A 53 1.92 18.69 24.17
CA GLU A 53 2.79 18.26 25.27
C GLU A 53 3.70 17.11 24.81
N PRO A 54 5.03 17.28 24.79
CA PRO A 54 5.78 18.50 25.16
C PRO A 54 5.57 19.65 24.14
N SER A 55 5.70 20.90 24.60
CA SER A 55 5.41 22.10 23.81
C SER A 55 6.65 22.73 23.14
N ASP A 56 7.82 22.12 23.30
CA ASP A 56 9.10 22.66 22.85
C ASP A 56 9.85 21.69 21.93
N ARG A 57 10.56 20.70 22.49
CA ARG A 57 11.46 19.82 21.76
C ARG A 57 11.11 18.38 22.03
N LEU A 58 10.86 17.63 20.96
CA LEU A 58 10.54 16.21 21.07
C LEU A 58 11.82 15.39 21.23
N PHE A 59 12.82 15.67 20.40
CA PHE A 59 14.10 14.95 20.40
C PHE A 59 15.28 15.91 20.38
N ASP A 60 16.29 15.62 21.20
CA ASP A 60 17.64 16.20 21.17
C ASP A 60 18.63 15.05 21.29
N VAL A 61 19.07 14.53 20.14
CA VAL A 61 19.83 13.28 20.10
C VAL A 61 21.12 13.53 19.35
N ALA A 62 22.23 13.03 19.88
CA ALA A 62 23.52 13.05 19.22
C ALA A 62 23.99 11.64 18.90
N ASN A 63 24.80 11.50 17.85
CA ASN A 63 25.51 10.27 17.51
C ASN A 63 24.62 9.05 17.21
N MET A 64 23.45 9.23 16.59
CA MET A 64 22.68 8.10 16.04
C MET A 64 23.49 7.38 14.96
N ALA A 65 23.55 6.05 15.07
CA ALA A 65 24.11 5.16 14.07
C ALA A 65 23.01 4.62 13.12
N PRO A 66 23.36 4.20 11.90
CA PRO A 66 22.44 3.43 11.06
C PRO A 66 21.86 2.23 11.81
N GLY A 67 20.53 2.12 11.83
CA GLY A 67 19.76 1.11 12.57
C GLY A 67 19.20 1.63 13.90
N ASP A 68 19.66 2.76 14.42
CA ASP A 68 19.13 3.35 15.64
C ASP A 68 17.75 3.96 15.40
N HIS A 69 16.86 3.82 16.39
CA HIS A 69 15.56 4.47 16.41
C HIS A 69 15.31 5.18 17.74
N ILE A 70 14.47 6.21 17.70
CA ILE A 70 14.13 7.04 18.85
C ILE A 70 12.63 7.28 18.90
N GLU A 71 12.02 6.98 20.05
CA GLU A 71 10.58 7.08 20.26
C GLU A 71 10.23 8.12 21.32
N LYS A 72 9.23 8.96 21.03
CA LYS A 72 8.66 9.91 21.99
C LYS A 72 7.16 10.03 21.83
N GLN A 73 6.48 10.18 22.96
CA GLN A 73 5.06 10.47 22.99
C GLN A 73 4.84 11.98 22.88
N ILE A 74 3.82 12.36 22.10
CA ILE A 74 3.27 13.70 22.04
C ILE A 74 1.77 13.64 22.30
N VAL A 75 1.24 14.61 23.05
CA VAL A 75 -0.19 14.75 23.32
C VAL A 75 -0.70 16.03 22.67
N VAL A 76 -1.73 15.90 21.84
CA VAL A 76 -2.45 17.02 21.24
C VAL A 76 -3.67 17.31 22.08
N LYS A 77 -3.88 18.57 22.46
CA LYS A 77 -5.00 18.98 23.32
C LYS A 77 -5.78 20.13 22.70
N ASN A 78 -7.10 20.05 22.81
CA ASN A 78 -7.98 21.18 22.53
C ASN A 78 -8.34 21.91 23.83
N ILE A 79 -7.64 23.00 24.14
CA ILE A 79 -7.99 23.90 25.26
C ILE A 79 -8.93 25.03 24.83
N GLY A 80 -9.34 25.05 23.56
CA GLY A 80 -10.29 26.01 22.99
C GLY A 80 -11.75 25.64 23.26
N LYS A 81 -12.66 26.50 22.80
CA LYS A 81 -14.11 26.29 22.93
C LYS A 81 -14.76 25.63 21.71
N LEU A 82 -14.03 25.52 20.61
CA LEU A 82 -14.52 24.98 19.35
C LEU A 82 -13.77 23.71 19.03
N GLY A 83 -14.47 22.70 18.52
CA GLY A 83 -13.84 21.54 17.93
C GLY A 83 -13.03 21.92 16.69
N PHE A 84 -11.99 21.15 16.40
CA PHE A 84 -11.16 21.33 15.21
C PHE A 84 -10.71 19.99 14.64
N THR A 85 -10.36 20.00 13.36
CA THR A 85 -9.63 18.92 12.69
C THR A 85 -8.17 19.31 12.57
N TYR A 86 -7.24 18.37 12.80
CA TYR A 86 -5.81 18.68 12.84
C TYR A 86 -4.94 17.73 12.02
N TYR A 87 -3.84 18.29 11.51
CA TYR A 87 -2.91 17.67 10.58
C TYR A 87 -1.47 17.79 11.06
N LEU A 88 -0.61 16.84 10.68
CA LEU A 88 0.81 16.82 11.00
C LEU A 88 1.67 16.91 9.73
N SER A 89 2.66 17.80 9.74
CA SER A 89 3.71 17.89 8.72
C SER A 89 5.11 17.87 9.35
N ALA A 90 6.09 17.31 8.65
CA ALA A 90 7.50 17.51 8.94
C ALA A 90 8.05 18.62 8.03
N VAL A 91 8.60 19.66 8.63
CA VAL A 91 9.21 20.80 7.95
C VAL A 91 10.71 20.78 8.20
N LEU A 92 11.50 20.75 7.12
CA LEU A 92 12.95 20.82 7.22
C LEU A 92 13.41 22.24 7.56
N GLU A 93 14.11 22.39 8.68
CA GLU A 93 14.75 23.65 9.07
C GLU A 93 16.20 23.72 8.55
N LYS A 94 16.93 22.61 8.67
CA LYS A 94 18.34 22.51 8.26
C LYS A 94 18.75 21.05 8.03
N GLY A 95 19.64 20.80 7.07
CA GLY A 95 20.27 19.48 6.88
C GLY A 95 19.47 18.54 5.97
N ASP A 96 19.43 18.87 4.69
CA ASP A 96 18.62 18.21 3.65
C ASP A 96 18.94 16.73 3.43
N LYS A 97 20.23 16.34 3.44
CA LYS A 97 20.63 14.96 3.14
C LYS A 97 19.99 13.91 4.04
N LEU A 98 19.92 14.19 5.34
CA LEU A 98 19.35 13.27 6.32
C LEU A 98 17.81 13.29 6.29
N PHE A 99 17.19 14.38 5.82
CA PHE A 99 15.73 14.50 5.71
C PHE A 99 15.14 13.51 4.70
N ASP A 100 15.92 13.21 3.66
CA ASP A 100 15.57 12.26 2.60
C ASP A 100 15.73 10.78 3.04
N VAL A 101 16.42 10.55 4.15
CA VAL A 101 16.89 9.23 4.60
C VAL A 101 16.17 8.77 5.86
N PHE A 102 16.00 9.64 6.86
CA PHE A 102 15.28 9.28 8.07
C PHE A 102 13.87 8.80 7.74
N THR A 103 13.46 7.72 8.41
CA THR A 103 12.09 7.23 8.37
C THR A 103 11.40 7.54 9.68
N ILE A 104 10.07 7.66 9.64
CA ILE A 104 9.26 8.02 10.78
C ILE A 104 7.98 7.19 10.79
N SER A 105 7.57 6.75 11.98
CA SER A 105 6.28 6.13 12.25
C SER A 105 5.49 6.97 13.24
N ILE A 106 4.23 7.26 12.92
CA ILE A 106 3.27 7.96 13.78
C ILE A 106 2.19 6.96 14.15
N LYS A 107 2.06 6.63 15.43
CA LYS A 107 1.12 5.62 15.92
C LYS A 107 0.40 6.06 17.18
N GLU A 108 -0.86 5.69 17.34
CA GLU A 108 -1.56 5.80 18.61
C GLU A 108 -1.02 4.80 19.64
N LYS A 109 -1.27 5.06 20.93
CA LYS A 109 -0.95 4.12 22.00
C LYS A 109 -1.65 2.76 21.86
N ALA A 110 -2.84 2.74 21.23
CA ALA A 110 -3.60 1.52 20.96
C ALA A 110 -3.05 0.69 19.79
N GLY A 111 -2.04 1.20 19.06
CA GLY A 111 -1.33 0.49 17.99
C GLY A 111 -1.79 0.80 16.57
N ARG A 112 -2.78 1.68 16.37
CA ARG A 112 -3.12 2.22 15.04
C ARG A 112 -1.93 3.04 14.54
N VAL A 113 -1.42 2.70 13.35
CA VAL A 113 -0.34 3.46 12.69
C VAL A 113 -0.98 4.42 11.68
N PHE A 114 -0.75 5.71 11.85
CA PHE A 114 -1.22 6.78 10.96
C PHE A 114 -0.28 6.98 9.78
N TYR A 115 1.02 6.82 10.01
CA TYR A 115 2.04 7.04 9.00
C TYR A 115 3.26 6.16 9.28
N GLN A 116 3.86 5.61 8.24
CA GLN A 116 5.19 4.99 8.30
C GLN A 116 5.86 5.20 6.95
N GLY A 117 6.96 5.95 6.91
CA GLY A 117 7.61 6.32 5.66
C GLY A 117 8.77 7.28 5.87
N LYS A 118 9.23 7.92 4.79
CA LYS A 118 10.34 8.89 4.87
C LYS A 118 9.88 10.18 5.55
N LEU A 119 10.79 10.82 6.28
CA LEU A 119 10.50 12.07 6.97
C LEU A 119 10.10 13.19 6.01
N LYS A 120 10.76 13.29 4.85
CA LYS A 120 10.44 14.26 3.79
C LYS A 120 9.04 14.13 3.17
N GLU A 121 8.46 12.95 3.25
CA GLU A 121 7.14 12.65 2.68
C GLU A 121 6.00 12.94 3.66
N LEU A 122 6.32 13.19 4.94
CA LEU A 122 5.32 13.52 5.96
C LEU A 122 4.82 14.97 5.76
N LYS A 123 3.74 15.12 4.99
CA LYS A 123 3.10 16.40 4.72
C LYS A 123 1.58 16.27 4.84
N ASN A 124 0.98 17.14 5.64
CA ASN A 124 -0.46 17.25 5.81
C ASN A 124 -1.15 15.92 6.19
N LEU A 125 -0.54 15.16 7.10
CA LEU A 125 -1.10 13.91 7.62
C LEU A 125 -2.31 14.23 8.50
N HIS A 126 -3.51 13.85 8.08
CA HIS A 126 -4.70 13.96 8.92
C HIS A 126 -4.59 13.04 10.14
N LEU A 127 -4.67 13.61 11.35
CA LEU A 127 -4.59 12.85 12.59
C LEU A 127 -5.96 12.62 13.23
N GLY A 128 -6.91 13.54 13.06
CA GLY A 128 -8.25 13.40 13.60
C GLY A 128 -8.91 14.73 13.92
N ALA A 129 -9.91 14.68 14.81
CA ALA A 129 -10.61 15.84 15.33
C ALA A 129 -10.70 15.77 16.87
N LEU A 130 -10.62 16.92 17.52
CA LEU A 130 -10.80 17.04 18.98
C LEU A 130 -11.91 18.01 19.30
N GLU A 131 -12.87 17.59 20.11
CA GLU A 131 -13.84 18.48 20.75
C GLU A 131 -13.17 19.31 21.85
N SER A 132 -13.88 20.33 22.32
CA SER A 132 -13.40 21.17 23.42
C SER A 132 -13.06 20.31 24.65
N SER A 133 -11.87 20.50 25.21
CA SER A 133 -11.31 19.77 26.35
C SER A 133 -10.92 18.31 26.09
N GLU A 134 -10.91 17.85 24.83
CA GLU A 134 -10.37 16.54 24.46
C GLU A 134 -8.85 16.57 24.24
N GLU A 135 -8.22 15.42 24.43
CA GLU A 135 -6.81 15.20 24.16
C GLU A 135 -6.57 13.83 23.56
N GLU A 136 -5.53 13.73 22.72
CA GLU A 136 -5.13 12.49 22.06
C GLU A 136 -3.61 12.35 22.05
N ALA A 137 -3.12 11.12 22.22
CA ALA A 137 -1.71 10.82 22.40
C ALA A 137 -1.15 9.96 21.26
N PHE A 138 -0.07 10.44 20.66
CA PHE A 138 0.65 9.78 19.58
C PHE A 138 2.07 9.44 20.02
N ILE A 139 2.62 8.36 19.46
CA ILE A 139 4.02 7.99 19.54
C ILE A 139 4.63 8.33 18.18
N ILE A 140 5.65 9.17 18.22
CA ILE A 140 6.52 9.48 17.10
C ILE A 140 7.78 8.64 17.26
N ASP A 141 8.07 7.80 16.27
CA ASP A 141 9.23 6.91 16.22
C ASP A 141 10.06 7.26 14.98
N VAL A 142 11.28 7.76 15.18
CA VAL A 142 12.19 8.14 14.10
C VAL A 142 13.31 7.10 14.01
N LEU A 143 13.46 6.49 12.83
CA LEU A 143 14.45 5.44 12.55
C LEU A 143 15.49 5.95 11.54
N PHE A 144 16.77 5.81 11.88
CA PHE A 144 17.87 5.89 10.94
C PHE A 144 18.00 4.53 10.24
N PRO A 145 17.72 4.39 8.93
CA PRO A 145 17.76 3.08 8.28
C PRO A 145 19.15 2.44 8.31
N ALA A 146 19.21 1.13 8.54
CA ALA A 146 20.46 0.37 8.74
C ALA A 146 21.30 0.24 7.46
N GLU A 147 20.66 0.34 6.29
CA GLU A 147 21.29 0.33 4.97
C GLU A 147 22.05 1.63 4.64
N SER A 148 21.95 2.66 5.50
CA SER A 148 22.64 3.93 5.32
C SER A 148 24.16 3.76 5.51
N GLY A 149 24.96 4.24 4.55
CA GLY A 149 26.42 4.11 4.62
C GLY A 149 27.10 5.25 5.38
N ASN A 150 28.44 5.25 5.33
CA ASN A 150 29.29 6.24 6.01
C ASN A 150 29.19 7.66 5.40
N GLU A 151 28.48 7.84 4.28
CA GLU A 151 28.28 9.11 3.60
C GLU A 151 27.53 10.18 4.43
N PHE A 152 26.86 9.77 5.50
CA PHE A 152 26.14 10.67 6.41
C PHE A 152 26.93 11.02 7.68
N GLN A 153 28.20 10.58 7.79
CA GLN A 153 29.01 10.86 8.95
C GLN A 153 29.25 12.37 9.13
N GLY A 154 28.85 12.89 10.28
CA GLY A 154 29.00 14.30 10.64
C GLY A 154 27.88 15.21 10.13
N GLU A 155 26.92 14.67 9.38
CA GLU A 155 25.71 15.39 8.98
C GLU A 155 24.83 15.70 10.19
N GLN A 156 24.04 16.77 10.08
CA GLN A 156 23.09 17.21 11.11
C GLN A 156 21.75 17.46 10.45
N ILE A 157 20.66 17.28 11.21
CA ILE A 157 19.32 17.64 10.76
C ILE A 157 18.56 18.38 11.85
N SER A 158 17.77 19.36 11.43
CA SER A 158 16.78 20.03 12.25
C SER A 158 15.43 19.99 11.54
N VAL A 159 14.40 19.46 12.20
CA VAL A 159 13.04 19.32 11.66
C VAL A 159 12.02 19.85 12.66
N SER A 160 11.00 20.53 12.16
CA SER A 160 9.84 20.97 12.93
C SER A 160 8.65 20.07 12.59
N PHE A 161 8.04 19.48 13.62
CA PHE A 161 6.75 18.80 13.50
C PHE A 161 5.64 19.83 13.71
N LEU A 162 4.98 20.21 12.62
CA LEU A 162 3.93 21.22 12.60
C LEU A 162 2.56 20.55 12.70
N PHE A 163 1.84 20.84 13.79
CA PHE A 163 0.46 20.46 13.98
C PHE A 163 -0.45 21.62 13.60
N GLU A 164 -1.22 21.48 12.52
CA GLU A 164 -2.12 22.53 12.02
C GLU A 164 -3.58 22.22 12.36
N ALA A 165 -4.25 23.10 13.11
CA ALA A 165 -5.68 23.00 13.43
C ALA A 165 -6.55 23.87 12.51
N THR A 166 -7.59 23.27 11.93
CA THR A 166 -8.52 23.89 10.98
C THR A 166 -9.97 23.85 11.48
N GLU A 167 -10.82 24.75 10.98
CA GLU A 167 -12.24 24.76 11.34
C GLU A 167 -12.88 23.44 10.97
N ARG A 168 -13.58 22.83 11.93
CA ARG A 168 -14.43 21.68 11.65
C ARG A 168 -15.48 22.14 10.64
N GLN A 169 -15.46 21.58 9.43
CA GLN A 169 -16.58 21.78 8.52
C GLN A 169 -17.80 21.17 9.20
N THR A 170 -18.78 22.02 9.50
CA THR A 170 -20.07 21.58 9.97
C THR A 170 -20.80 21.13 8.72
N ASP A 171 -21.01 19.82 8.62
CA ASP A 171 -21.93 19.26 7.64
C ASP A 171 -23.30 19.89 7.94
N GLU A 172 -23.70 20.85 7.10
CA GLU A 172 -25.09 21.27 7.03
C GLU A 172 -25.91 20.05 6.61
N GLU A 173 -27.00 19.84 7.33
CA GLU A 173 -27.97 18.76 7.19
C GLU A 173 -28.20 18.37 5.72
N ASP A 174 -27.59 17.26 5.31
CA ASP A 174 -28.06 16.48 4.17
C ASP A 174 -28.17 15.00 4.58
N ASP A 175 -29.33 14.47 4.23
CA ASP A 175 -29.92 13.18 4.52
C ASP A 175 -28.94 12.01 4.24
N HIS A 176 -28.68 11.19 5.27
CA HIS A 176 -28.04 9.87 5.23
C HIS A 176 -27.05 9.58 4.09
N SER A 177 -25.74 9.77 4.33
CA SER A 177 -24.72 8.91 3.72
C SER A 177 -23.73 8.43 4.77
N ASP A 178 -23.60 7.11 4.89
CA ASP A 178 -22.55 6.45 5.67
C ASP A 178 -21.20 7.06 5.28
N SER A 179 -20.46 7.62 6.24
CA SER A 179 -19.05 7.90 6.05
C SER A 179 -18.35 6.55 5.87
N HIS A 180 -18.18 6.13 4.62
CA HIS A 180 -17.41 4.93 4.28
C HIS A 180 -15.93 5.22 4.58
N GLU A 181 -15.47 4.91 5.79
CA GLU A 181 -14.04 4.92 6.11
C GLU A 181 -13.34 3.91 5.19
N GLU A 182 -12.50 4.39 4.25
CA GLU A 182 -11.80 3.49 3.36
C GLU A 182 -10.78 2.63 4.13
N ILE A 183 -10.76 1.33 3.85
CA ILE A 183 -9.90 0.40 4.59
C ILE A 183 -8.67 0.07 3.76
N ARG A 184 -7.49 0.46 4.26
CA ARG A 184 -6.21 0.07 3.67
C ARG A 184 -5.80 -1.33 4.12
N LEU A 185 -5.66 -2.23 3.16
CA LEU A 185 -5.17 -3.60 3.30
C LEU A 185 -3.77 -3.69 2.69
N GLY A 186 -2.76 -3.16 3.40
CA GLY A 186 -1.36 -3.21 2.99
C GLY A 186 -0.47 -3.73 4.11
N GLY A 187 0.34 -4.74 3.83
CA GLY A 187 1.32 -5.33 4.75
C GLY A 187 2.73 -4.74 4.62
N GLU A 188 3.67 -5.25 5.40
CA GLU A 188 5.10 -4.98 5.22
C GLU A 188 5.62 -5.62 3.92
N ASN A 189 5.07 -6.78 3.56
CA ASN A 189 5.27 -7.43 2.28
C ASN A 189 3.93 -8.03 1.77
N ARG A 190 4.01 -8.66 0.59
CA ARG A 190 2.88 -9.26 -0.14
C ARG A 190 2.16 -10.36 0.65
N ILE A 191 2.85 -11.11 1.51
CA ILE A 191 2.25 -12.14 2.37
C ILE A 191 1.41 -11.50 3.48
N GLU A 192 1.86 -10.42 4.12
CA GLU A 192 1.01 -9.74 5.09
C GLU A 192 -0.13 -8.98 4.42
N THR A 193 0.05 -8.44 3.20
CA THR A 193 -1.08 -7.90 2.41
C THR A 193 -2.12 -8.99 2.18
N ALA A 194 -1.71 -10.17 1.69
CA ALA A 194 -2.60 -11.32 1.49
C ALA A 194 -3.34 -11.70 2.78
N THR A 195 -2.63 -11.70 3.90
CA THR A 195 -3.18 -12.01 5.23
C THR A 195 -4.21 -10.96 5.68
N LYS A 196 -3.97 -9.67 5.45
CA LYS A 196 -4.93 -8.60 5.75
C LYS A 196 -6.18 -8.72 4.89
N VAL A 197 -6.04 -9.01 3.60
CA VAL A 197 -7.17 -9.29 2.70
C VAL A 197 -7.97 -10.50 3.17
N SER A 198 -7.28 -11.58 3.56
CA SER A 198 -7.90 -12.79 4.10
C SER A 198 -8.71 -12.50 5.37
N LYS A 199 -8.15 -11.73 6.31
CA LYS A 199 -8.86 -11.33 7.54
C LYS A 199 -10.08 -10.47 7.27
N GLN A 200 -10.02 -9.58 6.28
CA GLN A 200 -11.14 -8.73 5.90
C GLN A 200 -12.26 -9.52 5.23
N GLY A 201 -11.94 -10.41 4.28
CA GLY A 201 -12.95 -11.18 3.54
C GLY A 201 -13.51 -12.39 4.30
N TRP A 202 -12.71 -12.98 5.20
CA TRP A 202 -13.02 -14.22 5.92
C TRP A 202 -12.68 -14.09 7.42
N PRO A 203 -13.31 -13.15 8.15
CA PRO A 203 -13.03 -12.93 9.57
C PRO A 203 -13.41 -14.15 10.42
N ASN A 204 -14.47 -14.88 10.03
CA ASN A 204 -14.98 -16.06 10.73
C ASN A 204 -14.34 -17.38 10.30
N GLY A 205 -13.37 -17.32 9.37
CA GLY A 205 -12.70 -18.48 8.79
C GLY A 205 -13.21 -18.87 7.41
N ALA A 206 -12.51 -19.81 6.79
CA ALA A 206 -12.83 -20.40 5.49
C ALA A 206 -12.49 -21.90 5.52
N PRO A 207 -13.32 -22.79 4.96
CA PRO A 207 -13.07 -24.25 5.02
C PRO A 207 -11.86 -24.69 4.19
N ALA A 208 -11.40 -23.84 3.27
CA ALA A 208 -10.22 -24.06 2.48
C ALA A 208 -9.51 -22.72 2.17
N ALA A 209 -8.33 -22.79 1.58
CA ALA A 209 -7.64 -21.65 0.99
C ALA A 209 -6.94 -22.05 -0.30
N VAL A 210 -6.76 -21.10 -1.22
CA VAL A 210 -5.85 -21.25 -2.36
C VAL A 210 -4.45 -20.84 -1.91
N LEU A 211 -3.42 -21.59 -2.32
CA LEU A 211 -2.02 -21.29 -2.08
C LEU A 211 -1.26 -21.16 -3.40
N THR A 212 -0.64 -20.01 -3.62
CA THR A 212 0.22 -19.75 -4.79
C THR A 212 1.55 -19.16 -4.35
N ARG A 213 2.57 -19.26 -5.21
CA ARG A 213 3.84 -18.56 -4.97
C ARG A 213 3.67 -17.06 -5.04
N GLU A 214 4.48 -16.34 -4.28
CA GLU A 214 4.36 -14.90 -4.12
C GLU A 214 5.00 -14.10 -5.25
N ASP A 215 5.94 -14.69 -5.99
CA ASP A 215 6.84 -14.04 -6.95
C ASP A 215 6.51 -14.34 -8.44
N ASP A 216 5.39 -15.02 -8.71
CA ASP A 216 4.81 -15.17 -10.06
C ASP A 216 3.28 -15.04 -9.99
N PHE A 217 2.66 -14.50 -11.03
CA PHE A 217 1.26 -14.03 -11.00
C PHE A 217 0.27 -14.95 -11.68
N ALA A 218 0.71 -15.71 -12.69
CA ALA A 218 -0.19 -16.29 -13.67
C ALA A 218 -1.17 -17.30 -13.05
N ASP A 219 -0.65 -18.21 -12.22
CA ASP A 219 -1.45 -19.25 -11.57
C ASP A 219 -2.50 -18.66 -10.63
N ALA A 220 -2.14 -17.61 -9.88
CA ALA A 220 -3.04 -16.95 -8.96
C ALA A 220 -4.13 -16.13 -9.66
N LEU A 221 -3.80 -15.45 -10.77
CA LEU A 221 -4.79 -14.73 -11.58
C LEU A 221 -5.82 -15.71 -12.17
N ALA A 222 -5.37 -16.82 -12.74
CA ALA A 222 -6.25 -17.89 -13.20
C ALA A 222 -7.06 -18.52 -12.05
N GLY A 223 -6.50 -18.51 -10.83
CA GLY A 223 -7.12 -19.00 -9.60
C GLY A 223 -8.21 -18.09 -9.01
N THR A 224 -8.36 -16.85 -9.47
CA THR A 224 -9.35 -15.93 -8.87
C THR A 224 -10.80 -16.44 -9.00
N PRO A 225 -11.27 -16.92 -10.17
CA PRO A 225 -12.61 -17.51 -10.29
C PRO A 225 -12.80 -18.77 -9.46
N LEU A 226 -11.76 -19.58 -9.25
CA LEU A 226 -11.79 -20.74 -8.37
C LEU A 226 -11.99 -20.32 -6.91
N ALA A 227 -11.14 -19.42 -6.43
CA ALA A 227 -11.18 -18.93 -5.06
C ALA A 227 -12.53 -18.29 -4.73
N TYR A 228 -13.07 -17.49 -5.66
CA TYR A 228 -14.40 -16.90 -5.53
C TYR A 228 -15.52 -17.96 -5.51
N LYS A 229 -15.47 -18.93 -6.43
CA LYS A 229 -16.49 -20.01 -6.51
C LYS A 229 -16.58 -20.80 -5.21
N LEU A 230 -15.45 -21.02 -4.55
CA LEU A 230 -15.37 -21.77 -3.29
C LEU A 230 -15.54 -20.87 -2.05
N ASP A 231 -15.67 -19.55 -2.22
CA ASP A 231 -15.66 -18.55 -1.16
C ASP A 231 -14.46 -18.69 -0.21
N ILE A 232 -13.24 -18.71 -0.76
CA ILE A 232 -12.00 -18.88 -0.02
C ILE A 232 -10.93 -17.84 -0.41
N PRO A 233 -10.00 -17.48 0.51
CA PRO A 233 -8.92 -16.55 0.20
C PRO A 233 -7.85 -17.18 -0.69
N ILE A 234 -7.12 -16.32 -1.41
CA ILE A 234 -5.81 -16.65 -1.99
C ILE A 234 -4.73 -16.19 -0.99
N LEU A 235 -3.91 -17.14 -0.53
CA LEU A 235 -2.74 -16.89 0.28
C LEU A 235 -1.47 -17.11 -0.54
N LEU A 236 -0.39 -16.46 -0.11
CA LEU A 236 0.89 -16.47 -0.79
C LEU A 236 1.93 -17.26 0.01
N THR A 237 2.90 -17.86 -0.68
CA THR A 237 4.06 -18.52 -0.09
C THR A 237 5.31 -18.24 -0.92
N ASN A 238 6.50 -18.44 -0.34
CA ASN A 238 7.68 -18.61 -1.20
C ASN A 238 7.56 -19.92 -1.98
N LYS A 239 8.32 -20.01 -3.07
CA LYS A 239 8.37 -21.20 -3.93
C LYS A 239 8.72 -22.48 -3.15
N ASP A 240 9.75 -22.42 -2.30
CA ASP A 240 10.35 -23.60 -1.64
C ASP A 240 10.19 -23.60 -0.11
N HIS A 241 9.54 -22.58 0.45
CA HIS A 241 9.34 -22.47 1.91
C HIS A 241 8.00 -21.85 2.26
N LEU A 242 7.19 -22.58 3.03
CA LEU A 242 5.96 -22.07 3.62
C LEU A 242 6.29 -21.13 4.76
N THR A 243 5.90 -19.87 4.64
CA THR A 243 6.16 -18.89 5.69
C THR A 243 5.31 -19.18 6.93
N PRO A 244 5.83 -18.87 8.14
CA PRO A 244 5.04 -18.96 9.37
C PRO A 244 3.74 -18.17 9.27
N LYS A 245 3.77 -17.00 8.61
CA LYS A 245 2.61 -16.13 8.46
C LYS A 245 1.47 -16.79 7.69
N THR A 246 1.80 -17.47 6.61
CA THR A 246 0.81 -18.19 5.80
C THR A 246 0.25 -19.40 6.54
N MET A 247 1.08 -20.13 7.28
CA MET A 247 0.63 -21.22 8.15
C MET A 247 -0.31 -20.72 9.26
N GLU A 248 0.07 -19.64 9.95
CA GLU A 248 -0.77 -19.00 10.97
C GLU A 248 -2.14 -18.59 10.40
N GLU A 249 -2.16 -18.04 9.19
CA GLU A 249 -3.40 -17.61 8.55
C GLU A 249 -4.27 -18.81 8.13
N LEU A 250 -3.68 -19.89 7.61
CA LEU A 250 -4.40 -21.15 7.36
C LEU A 250 -5.06 -21.71 8.64
N LEU A 251 -4.34 -21.67 9.76
CA LEU A 251 -4.84 -22.11 11.07
C LEU A 251 -5.93 -21.17 11.60
N ARG A 252 -5.77 -19.85 11.46
CA ARG A 252 -6.79 -18.85 11.84
C ARG A 252 -8.08 -19.07 11.05
N LEU A 253 -7.95 -19.33 9.75
CA LEU A 253 -9.08 -19.62 8.87
C LEU A 253 -9.79 -20.93 9.24
N LYS A 254 -9.12 -21.81 10.00
CA LYS A 254 -9.57 -23.19 10.27
C LYS A 254 -9.77 -23.98 8.97
N SER A 255 -8.95 -23.69 7.98
CA SER A 255 -8.95 -24.39 6.69
C SER A 255 -8.66 -25.87 6.91
N LYS A 256 -9.37 -26.72 6.20
CA LYS A 256 -9.10 -28.16 6.14
C LYS A 256 -8.41 -28.55 4.85
N THR A 257 -8.77 -27.88 3.76
CA THR A 257 -8.22 -28.16 2.43
C THR A 257 -7.36 -26.98 1.94
N VAL A 258 -6.24 -27.26 1.30
CA VAL A 258 -5.41 -26.27 0.62
C VAL A 258 -5.34 -26.60 -0.87
N TYR A 259 -5.79 -25.66 -1.69
CA TYR A 259 -5.70 -25.74 -3.14
C TYR A 259 -4.37 -25.13 -3.61
N ILE A 260 -3.39 -25.97 -3.93
CA ILE A 260 -2.11 -25.50 -4.45
C ILE A 260 -2.23 -25.30 -5.95
N LEU A 261 -1.92 -24.10 -6.45
CA LEU A 261 -1.90 -23.82 -7.88
C LEU A 261 -0.48 -23.94 -8.45
N GLY A 262 -0.38 -24.63 -9.58
CA GLY A 262 0.89 -24.98 -10.22
C GLY A 262 1.48 -26.30 -9.73
N LEU A 263 2.42 -26.84 -10.51
CA LEU A 263 3.17 -28.05 -10.15
C LEU A 263 4.30 -27.72 -9.14
N GLU A 264 5.10 -28.74 -8.80
CA GLU A 264 6.21 -28.62 -7.83
C GLU A 264 7.23 -27.53 -8.18
N GLY A 265 7.34 -27.13 -9.45
CA GLY A 265 8.19 -26.01 -9.86
C GLY A 265 7.69 -24.62 -9.45
N ALA A 266 6.40 -24.50 -9.11
CA ALA A 266 5.76 -23.26 -8.65
C ALA A 266 5.64 -23.23 -7.11
N VAL A 267 5.10 -24.30 -6.53
CA VAL A 267 5.03 -24.50 -5.07
C VAL A 267 5.57 -25.88 -4.80
N SER A 268 6.72 -25.95 -4.12
CA SER A 268 7.50 -27.17 -4.00
C SER A 268 6.77 -28.29 -3.28
N ARG A 269 7.26 -29.52 -3.48
CA ARG A 269 6.70 -30.70 -2.81
C ARG A 269 6.91 -30.63 -1.30
N GLU A 270 7.99 -30.01 -0.84
CA GLU A 270 8.30 -29.84 0.58
C GLU A 270 7.22 -29.01 1.29
N ILE A 271 6.65 -28.00 0.63
CA ILE A 271 5.52 -27.23 1.16
C ILE A 271 4.27 -28.10 1.27
N GLU A 272 3.96 -28.87 0.23
CA GLU A 272 2.83 -29.81 0.22
C GLU A 272 2.97 -30.86 1.33
N ASP A 273 4.16 -31.44 1.49
CA ASP A 273 4.45 -32.38 2.57
C ASP A 273 4.28 -31.70 3.93
N ALA A 274 4.79 -30.49 4.14
CA ALA A 274 4.65 -29.76 5.41
C ALA A 274 3.19 -29.47 5.78
N LEU A 275 2.36 -29.11 4.80
CA LEU A 275 0.92 -28.93 5.00
C LEU A 275 0.21 -30.26 5.30
N ASN A 276 0.53 -31.34 4.56
CA ASN A 276 -0.01 -32.68 4.84
C ASN A 276 0.33 -33.14 6.28
N HIS A 277 1.58 -32.97 6.71
CA HIS A 277 2.01 -33.31 8.08
C HIS A 277 1.29 -32.46 9.15
N SER A 278 0.85 -31.25 8.78
CA SER A 278 0.06 -30.37 9.65
C SER A 278 -1.44 -30.67 9.62
N GLY A 279 -1.87 -31.71 8.88
CA GLY A 279 -3.24 -32.20 8.86
C GLY A 279 -4.16 -31.57 7.81
N PHE A 280 -3.61 -30.82 6.85
CA PHE A 280 -4.38 -30.29 5.72
C PHE A 280 -4.54 -31.33 4.62
N GLU A 281 -5.70 -31.36 3.98
CA GLU A 281 -5.92 -32.06 2.71
C GLU A 281 -5.43 -31.20 1.56
N ILE A 282 -4.60 -31.74 0.67
CA ILE A 282 -4.03 -30.97 -0.45
C ILE A 282 -4.69 -31.36 -1.77
N ILE A 283 -5.16 -30.36 -2.50
CA ILE A 283 -5.62 -30.50 -3.88
C ILE A 283 -4.72 -29.64 -4.75
N ARG A 284 -3.89 -30.27 -5.59
CA ARG A 284 -3.00 -29.55 -6.50
C ARG A 284 -3.64 -29.43 -7.89
N LEU A 285 -3.73 -28.21 -8.39
CA LEU A 285 -4.19 -27.88 -9.74
C LEU A 285 -3.02 -27.24 -10.50
N GLY A 286 -2.32 -28.00 -11.33
CA GLY A 286 -1.13 -27.52 -12.02
C GLY A 286 -0.90 -28.22 -13.35
N GLY A 287 -0.45 -27.46 -14.34
CA GLY A 287 0.00 -27.99 -15.62
C GLY A 287 1.51 -27.81 -15.82
N ALA A 288 2.00 -28.27 -16.97
CA ALA A 288 3.42 -28.17 -17.32
C ALA A 288 3.96 -26.72 -17.36
N ASP A 289 3.06 -25.75 -17.55
CA ASP A 289 3.32 -24.32 -17.53
C ASP A 289 2.06 -23.55 -17.08
N ARG A 290 2.14 -22.21 -17.04
CA ARG A 290 1.02 -21.32 -16.67
C ARG A 290 -0.24 -21.52 -17.52
N PHE A 291 -0.09 -21.94 -18.76
CA PHE A 291 -1.22 -22.19 -19.66
C PHE A 291 -1.92 -23.49 -19.28
N GLY A 292 -1.14 -24.54 -18.97
CA GLY A 292 -1.66 -25.79 -18.43
C GLY A 292 -2.32 -25.63 -17.05
N THR A 293 -1.73 -24.84 -16.15
CA THR A 293 -2.38 -24.56 -14.84
C THR A 293 -3.73 -23.86 -15.03
N ALA A 294 -3.82 -22.88 -15.94
CA ALA A 294 -5.09 -22.22 -16.26
C ALA A 294 -6.13 -23.20 -16.85
N GLU A 295 -5.70 -24.17 -17.67
CA GLU A 295 -6.56 -25.25 -18.16
C GLU A 295 -7.11 -26.11 -17.01
N GLU A 296 -6.25 -26.57 -16.09
CA GLU A 296 -6.69 -27.40 -14.94
C GLU A 296 -7.68 -26.65 -14.04
N ILE A 297 -7.42 -25.37 -13.78
CA ILE A 297 -8.34 -24.51 -13.01
C ILE A 297 -9.68 -24.36 -13.76
N ALA A 298 -9.64 -24.11 -15.08
CA ALA A 298 -10.85 -23.99 -15.89
C ALA A 298 -11.70 -25.26 -15.85
N ARG A 299 -11.07 -26.44 -15.96
CA ARG A 299 -11.75 -27.74 -15.84
C ARG A 299 -12.37 -27.92 -14.46
N PHE A 300 -11.65 -27.56 -13.40
CA PHE A 300 -12.12 -27.69 -12.02
C PHE A 300 -13.35 -26.80 -11.74
N ILE A 301 -13.30 -25.52 -12.13
CA ILE A 301 -14.44 -24.61 -11.90
C ILE A 301 -15.61 -24.91 -12.83
N GLY A 302 -15.38 -25.70 -13.88
CA GLY A 302 -16.36 -26.02 -14.91
C GLY A 302 -16.43 -24.91 -15.96
N VAL A 303 -16.28 -25.29 -17.21
CA VAL A 303 -16.32 -24.36 -18.34
C VAL A 303 -17.70 -24.38 -18.96
N GLN A 304 -18.30 -23.19 -19.10
CA GLN A 304 -19.55 -23.00 -19.83
C GLN A 304 -19.25 -22.57 -21.27
N LYS A 305 -20.01 -21.60 -21.82
CA LYS A 305 -19.85 -21.12 -23.20
C LYS A 305 -18.94 -19.90 -23.34
N ARG A 306 -18.40 -19.38 -22.25
CA ARG A 306 -17.64 -18.13 -22.20
C ARG A 306 -16.29 -18.33 -21.50
N VAL A 307 -15.24 -17.73 -22.06
CA VAL A 307 -13.90 -17.67 -21.45
C VAL A 307 -13.31 -16.27 -21.58
N VAL A 308 -12.40 -15.93 -20.68
CA VAL A 308 -11.49 -14.78 -20.82
C VAL A 308 -10.15 -15.29 -21.37
N ILE A 309 -9.58 -14.58 -22.35
CA ILE A 309 -8.23 -14.77 -22.87
C ILE A 309 -7.41 -13.52 -22.56
N ALA A 310 -6.29 -13.69 -21.86
CA ALA A 310 -5.31 -12.65 -21.59
C ALA A 310 -3.89 -13.13 -21.91
N ASN A 311 -2.93 -12.21 -22.05
CA ASN A 311 -1.54 -12.61 -22.26
C ASN A 311 -0.96 -13.22 -20.97
N GLY A 312 -0.41 -14.44 -21.06
CA GLY A 312 0.14 -15.16 -19.90
C GLY A 312 1.41 -14.54 -19.31
N TYR A 313 2.05 -13.61 -19.99
CA TYR A 313 3.30 -12.95 -19.58
C TYR A 313 3.10 -11.48 -19.15
N SER A 314 1.85 -10.98 -19.12
CA SER A 314 1.51 -9.65 -18.62
C SER A 314 0.35 -9.74 -17.63
N PHE A 315 0.55 -9.27 -16.41
CA PHE A 315 -0.42 -9.47 -15.33
C PHE A 315 -1.62 -8.52 -15.39
N ALA A 316 -1.40 -7.27 -15.82
CA ALA A 316 -2.33 -6.17 -15.51
C ALA A 316 -3.68 -6.29 -16.25
N ASP A 317 -3.65 -6.83 -17.47
CA ASP A 317 -4.85 -7.07 -18.27
C ASP A 317 -5.73 -8.15 -17.63
N ALA A 318 -5.13 -9.28 -17.24
CA ALA A 318 -5.83 -10.37 -16.55
C ALA A 318 -6.35 -9.91 -15.17
N LEU A 319 -5.53 -9.22 -14.39
CA LEU A 319 -5.91 -8.65 -13.10
C LEU A 319 -7.13 -7.72 -13.19
N SER A 320 -7.18 -6.88 -14.22
CA SER A 320 -8.26 -5.91 -14.41
C SER A 320 -9.64 -6.57 -14.61
N ILE A 321 -9.67 -7.75 -15.24
CA ILE A 321 -10.92 -8.50 -15.50
C ILE A 321 -11.22 -9.54 -14.43
N SER A 322 -10.23 -9.92 -13.60
CA SER A 322 -10.35 -11.01 -12.61
C SER A 322 -11.58 -10.93 -11.71
N PRO A 323 -11.92 -9.78 -11.07
CA PRO A 323 -13.10 -9.71 -10.21
C PRO A 323 -14.41 -9.95 -10.98
N TRP A 324 -14.51 -9.45 -12.21
CA TRP A 324 -15.67 -9.67 -13.07
C TRP A 324 -15.77 -11.12 -13.51
N ALA A 325 -14.65 -11.71 -13.97
CA ALA A 325 -14.58 -13.10 -14.40
C ALA A 325 -15.01 -14.05 -13.27
N ALA A 326 -14.53 -13.78 -12.05
CA ALA A 326 -14.91 -14.49 -10.85
C ALA A 326 -16.41 -14.43 -10.57
N ARG A 327 -17.01 -13.22 -10.52
CA ARG A 327 -18.47 -13.07 -10.30
C ARG A 327 -19.31 -13.75 -11.37
N LYS A 328 -18.82 -13.82 -12.60
CA LYS A 328 -19.53 -14.48 -13.71
C LYS A 328 -19.22 -15.97 -13.84
N GLY A 329 -18.34 -16.52 -13.00
CA GLY A 329 -17.90 -17.92 -13.09
C GLY A 329 -17.22 -18.23 -14.43
N VAL A 330 -16.53 -17.25 -15.01
CA VAL A 330 -15.84 -17.37 -16.30
C VAL A 330 -14.37 -17.68 -16.06
N PRO A 331 -13.81 -18.77 -16.62
CA PRO A 331 -12.39 -19.08 -16.48
C PRO A 331 -11.53 -18.05 -17.24
N ILE A 332 -10.36 -17.78 -16.68
CA ILE A 332 -9.31 -16.98 -17.31
C ILE A 332 -8.27 -17.95 -17.87
N LEU A 333 -8.10 -17.94 -19.18
CA LEU A 333 -7.07 -18.69 -19.88
C LEU A 333 -6.02 -17.73 -20.43
N PHE A 334 -4.84 -18.27 -20.69
CA PHE A 334 -3.71 -17.48 -21.15
C PHE A 334 -3.33 -17.78 -22.59
N THR A 335 -2.83 -16.75 -23.28
CA THR A 335 -2.20 -16.86 -24.60
C THR A 335 -0.78 -16.31 -24.55
N GLN A 336 0.06 -16.71 -25.50
CA GLN A 336 1.24 -15.92 -25.84
C GLN A 336 0.83 -14.79 -26.79
N GLN A 337 1.77 -13.89 -27.11
CA GLN A 337 1.48 -12.77 -28.02
C GLN A 337 0.95 -13.26 -29.37
N ASN A 338 1.64 -14.20 -30.03
CA ASN A 338 1.32 -14.63 -31.39
C ASN A 338 0.95 -16.12 -31.49
N LEU A 339 0.71 -16.78 -30.35
CA LEU A 339 0.43 -18.21 -30.31
C LEU A 339 -0.58 -18.55 -29.21
N LEU A 340 -1.67 -19.22 -29.59
CA LEU A 340 -2.55 -19.90 -28.65
C LEU A 340 -1.91 -21.24 -28.23
N PRO A 341 -1.61 -21.43 -26.94
CA PRO A 341 -1.08 -22.69 -26.43
C PRO A 341 -2.07 -23.84 -26.61
N LYS A 342 -1.55 -25.07 -26.69
CA LYS A 342 -2.36 -26.29 -26.82
C LYS A 342 -3.37 -26.45 -25.67
N SER A 343 -2.99 -26.08 -24.46
CA SER A 343 -3.85 -26.14 -23.26
C SER A 343 -5.05 -25.19 -23.37
N THR A 344 -4.83 -23.97 -23.87
CA THR A 344 -5.91 -23.01 -24.13
C THR A 344 -6.83 -23.51 -25.26
N LEU A 345 -6.26 -24.03 -26.36
CA LEU A 345 -7.02 -24.65 -27.44
C LEU A 345 -7.87 -25.83 -26.95
N ALA A 346 -7.33 -26.66 -26.05
CA ALA A 346 -8.05 -27.80 -25.50
C ALA A 346 -9.33 -27.40 -24.75
N ILE A 347 -9.33 -26.23 -24.07
CA ILE A 347 -10.55 -25.68 -23.47
C ILE A 347 -11.50 -25.12 -24.53
N LEU A 348 -10.98 -24.33 -25.47
CA LEU A 348 -11.79 -23.69 -26.52
C LEU A 348 -12.55 -24.72 -27.35
N ASP A 349 -11.86 -25.76 -27.80
CA ASP A 349 -12.41 -26.82 -28.65
C ASP A 349 -13.24 -27.81 -27.82
N GLY A 350 -12.73 -28.23 -26.65
CA GLY A 350 -13.34 -29.26 -25.82
C GLY A 350 -14.70 -28.85 -25.22
N PHE A 351 -14.93 -27.55 -25.02
CA PHE A 351 -16.17 -27.03 -24.43
C PHE A 351 -17.03 -26.25 -25.44
N SER A 352 -16.66 -26.23 -26.72
CA SER A 352 -17.40 -25.54 -27.78
C SER A 352 -17.73 -24.09 -27.42
N ILE A 353 -16.69 -23.34 -27.03
CA ILE A 353 -16.81 -21.95 -26.57
C ILE A 353 -17.46 -21.08 -27.65
N GLN A 354 -18.44 -20.28 -27.25
CA GLN A 354 -19.25 -19.45 -28.14
C GLN A 354 -18.95 -17.96 -27.99
N ASP A 355 -18.40 -17.58 -26.85
CA ASP A 355 -18.12 -16.20 -26.48
C ASP A 355 -16.74 -16.08 -25.86
N VAL A 356 -15.86 -15.34 -26.53
CA VAL A 356 -14.49 -15.12 -26.09
C VAL A 356 -14.33 -13.65 -25.71
N ILE A 357 -13.87 -13.41 -24.49
CA ILE A 357 -13.49 -12.08 -24.04
C ILE A 357 -11.97 -11.98 -24.12
N VAL A 358 -11.46 -11.15 -25.03
CA VAL A 358 -10.02 -10.91 -25.17
C VAL A 358 -9.67 -9.63 -24.43
N VAL A 359 -8.70 -9.72 -23.52
CA VAL A 359 -8.25 -8.60 -22.69
C VAL A 359 -6.77 -8.32 -22.95
N GLY A 360 -6.49 -7.11 -23.43
CA GLY A 360 -5.17 -6.69 -23.91
C GLY A 360 -5.20 -6.30 -25.39
N GLY A 361 -4.43 -5.27 -25.75
CA GLY A 361 -4.35 -4.75 -27.12
C GLY A 361 -3.50 -5.61 -28.06
N GLU A 362 -3.48 -5.25 -29.35
CA GLU A 362 -2.71 -5.99 -30.38
C GLU A 362 -1.22 -6.13 -30.05
N GLY A 363 -0.67 -5.20 -29.25
CA GLY A 363 0.71 -5.25 -28.78
C GLY A 363 1.02 -6.41 -27.83
N VAL A 364 0.03 -6.96 -27.13
CA VAL A 364 0.17 -8.11 -26.23
C VAL A 364 -0.60 -9.34 -26.71
N ILE A 365 -1.62 -9.18 -27.55
CA ILE A 365 -2.35 -10.26 -28.19
C ILE A 365 -2.40 -9.98 -29.70
N GLY A 366 -1.44 -10.54 -30.41
CA GLY A 366 -1.23 -10.33 -31.84
C GLY A 366 -2.40 -10.81 -32.71
N LYS A 367 -2.33 -10.46 -33.99
CA LYS A 367 -3.39 -10.75 -34.97
C LYS A 367 -3.51 -12.24 -35.24
N GLU A 368 -2.43 -12.99 -35.13
CA GLU A 368 -2.37 -14.44 -35.26
C GLU A 368 -3.26 -15.14 -34.23
N VAL A 369 -3.36 -14.59 -33.01
CA VAL A 369 -4.26 -15.09 -31.97
C VAL A 369 -5.67 -14.55 -32.20
N SER A 370 -5.80 -13.23 -32.34
CA SER A 370 -7.10 -12.57 -32.43
C SER A 370 -7.96 -13.06 -33.62
N SER A 371 -7.32 -13.37 -34.76
CA SER A 371 -8.02 -13.87 -35.96
C SER A 371 -8.57 -15.30 -35.81
N GLN A 372 -8.19 -16.04 -34.76
CA GLN A 372 -8.72 -17.39 -34.51
C GLN A 372 -10.12 -17.34 -33.87
N PHE A 373 -10.51 -16.20 -33.28
CA PHE A 373 -11.82 -16.05 -32.66
C PHE A 373 -12.84 -15.49 -33.65
N LYS A 374 -13.87 -16.28 -33.99
CA LYS A 374 -14.96 -15.83 -34.86
C LYS A 374 -15.85 -14.79 -34.20
N ASN A 375 -16.12 -14.96 -32.90
CA ASN A 375 -16.91 -14.06 -32.06
C ASN A 375 -16.11 -13.75 -30.80
N ALA A 376 -15.58 -12.52 -30.70
CA ALA A 376 -14.88 -12.07 -29.51
C ALA A 376 -15.19 -10.60 -29.18
N SER A 377 -15.26 -10.31 -27.89
CA SER A 377 -15.30 -8.95 -27.35
C SER A 377 -13.89 -8.54 -26.91
N TYR A 378 -13.43 -7.37 -27.32
CA TYR A 378 -12.05 -6.91 -27.09
C TYR A 378 -12.00 -5.73 -26.13
N TYR A 379 -11.34 -5.92 -24.99
CA TYR A 379 -11.09 -4.89 -23.99
C TYR A 379 -9.61 -4.56 -23.97
N ALA A 380 -9.27 -3.38 -24.51
CA ALA A 380 -7.91 -2.89 -24.57
C ALA A 380 -7.91 -1.36 -24.57
N GLY A 381 -7.00 -0.77 -23.80
CA GLY A 381 -6.62 0.64 -23.88
C GLY A 381 -5.21 0.81 -24.42
N LYS A 382 -4.69 2.04 -24.37
CA LYS A 382 -3.31 2.35 -24.81
C LYS A 382 -2.24 1.72 -23.91
N ASP A 383 -2.57 1.51 -22.65
CA ASP A 383 -1.74 0.91 -21.63
C ASP A 383 -2.62 0.10 -20.65
N ARG A 384 -2.01 -0.45 -19.59
CA ARG A 384 -2.71 -1.25 -18.59
C ARG A 384 -3.83 -0.50 -17.85
N TYR A 385 -3.67 0.80 -17.64
CA TYR A 385 -4.62 1.64 -16.94
C TYR A 385 -5.82 1.94 -17.84
N GLY A 386 -5.56 2.16 -19.13
CA GLY A 386 -6.59 2.29 -20.14
C GLY A 386 -7.41 1.02 -20.35
N THR A 387 -6.75 -0.14 -20.43
CA THR A 387 -7.45 -1.44 -20.46
C THR A 387 -8.34 -1.60 -19.22
N ASN A 388 -7.82 -1.28 -18.03
CA ASN A 388 -8.57 -1.32 -16.78
C ASN A 388 -9.81 -0.40 -16.84
N ALA A 389 -9.64 0.89 -17.17
CA ALA A 389 -10.73 1.86 -17.27
C ALA A 389 -11.80 1.46 -18.32
N LYS A 390 -11.39 0.85 -19.43
CA LYS A 390 -12.30 0.34 -20.46
C LYS A 390 -13.14 -0.83 -19.95
N ILE A 391 -12.51 -1.78 -19.25
CA ILE A 391 -13.22 -2.89 -18.60
C ILE A 391 -14.25 -2.34 -17.60
N PHE A 392 -13.89 -1.38 -16.77
CA PHE A 392 -14.83 -0.73 -15.86
C PHE A 392 -16.02 -0.10 -16.58
N SER A 393 -15.75 0.67 -17.63
CA SER A 393 -16.76 1.43 -18.36
C SER A 393 -17.73 0.55 -19.16
N GLU A 394 -17.34 -0.68 -19.50
CA GLU A 394 -18.18 -1.56 -20.33
C GLU A 394 -18.75 -2.76 -19.54
N LEU A 395 -18.01 -3.26 -18.54
CA LEU A 395 -18.37 -4.45 -17.76
C LEU A 395 -18.67 -4.16 -16.28
N GLY A 396 -18.33 -2.96 -15.78
CA GLY A 396 -18.53 -2.53 -14.39
C GLY A 396 -19.49 -1.35 -14.24
N ASN A 397 -20.43 -1.16 -15.18
CA ASN A 397 -21.34 -0.01 -15.16
C ASN A 397 -22.25 0.04 -13.92
N ASP A 398 -22.60 -1.12 -13.37
CA ASP A 398 -23.38 -1.31 -12.15
C ASP A 398 -22.56 -1.18 -10.86
N ILE A 399 -21.24 -1.05 -10.97
CA ILE A 399 -20.35 -0.93 -9.83
C ILE A 399 -20.39 0.49 -9.28
N SER A 400 -20.68 0.59 -7.97
CA SER A 400 -20.67 1.82 -7.17
C SER A 400 -19.48 1.92 -6.23
N SER A 401 -18.67 0.86 -6.08
CA SER A 401 -17.51 0.87 -5.21
C SER A 401 -16.27 0.29 -5.89
N VAL A 402 -15.08 0.75 -5.55
CA VAL A 402 -13.82 0.28 -6.15
C VAL A 402 -12.78 -0.10 -5.11
N PHE A 403 -11.95 -1.07 -5.48
CA PHE A 403 -10.72 -1.40 -4.79
C PHE A 403 -9.59 -0.71 -5.54
N ILE A 404 -8.79 0.11 -4.86
CA ILE A 404 -7.68 0.82 -5.49
C ILE A 404 -6.38 0.07 -5.24
N THR A 405 -5.54 -0.03 -6.26
CA THR A 405 -4.18 -0.57 -6.13
C THR A 405 -3.25 0.03 -7.18
N THR A 406 -1.94 -0.17 -7.03
CA THR A 406 -0.96 0.23 -8.03
C THR A 406 -1.06 -0.66 -9.26
N GLY A 407 -0.90 -0.09 -10.44
CA GLY A 407 -0.69 -0.88 -11.66
C GLY A 407 0.77 -1.26 -11.91
N LEU A 408 1.72 -0.85 -11.07
CA LEU A 408 3.15 -1.11 -11.29
C LEU A 408 3.60 -2.51 -10.90
N ASP A 409 3.02 -3.07 -9.83
CA ASP A 409 3.28 -4.41 -9.34
C ASP A 409 1.97 -5.20 -9.18
N PHE A 410 2.07 -6.53 -9.06
CA PHE A 410 0.93 -7.44 -9.09
C PHE A 410 0.51 -8.09 -7.74
N PRO A 411 1.41 -8.41 -6.78
CA PRO A 411 1.08 -9.32 -5.70
C PRO A 411 0.00 -8.80 -4.77
N ASP A 412 0.07 -7.51 -4.40
CA ASP A 412 -0.93 -6.88 -3.55
C ASP A 412 -2.30 -6.92 -4.24
N ALA A 413 -2.37 -6.39 -5.46
CA ALA A 413 -3.59 -6.31 -6.25
C ALA A 413 -4.25 -7.67 -6.49
N LEU A 414 -3.44 -8.70 -6.77
CA LEU A 414 -3.88 -10.06 -7.00
C LEU A 414 -4.67 -10.62 -5.82
N THR A 415 -4.17 -10.45 -4.60
CA THR A 415 -4.85 -10.99 -3.41
C THR A 415 -6.18 -10.29 -3.14
N GLY A 416 -6.28 -8.99 -3.48
CA GLY A 416 -7.50 -8.20 -3.39
C GLY A 416 -8.60 -8.59 -4.38
N SER A 417 -8.29 -9.35 -5.44
CA SER A 417 -9.23 -9.61 -6.54
C SER A 417 -10.44 -10.45 -6.14
N VAL A 418 -10.25 -11.44 -5.27
CA VAL A 418 -11.34 -12.28 -4.74
C VAL A 418 -12.23 -11.47 -3.81
N LEU A 419 -11.63 -10.64 -2.94
CA LEU A 419 -12.37 -9.77 -2.04
C LEU A 419 -13.16 -8.70 -2.81
N ALA A 420 -12.56 -8.08 -3.84
CA ALA A 420 -13.27 -7.17 -4.73
C ALA A 420 -14.47 -7.86 -5.40
N ALA A 421 -14.31 -9.10 -5.87
CA ALA A 421 -15.42 -9.88 -6.41
C ALA A 421 -16.51 -10.15 -5.38
N LYS A 422 -16.15 -10.52 -4.14
CA LYS A 422 -17.08 -10.78 -3.02
C LYS A 422 -17.88 -9.55 -2.63
N SER A 423 -17.27 -8.37 -2.70
CA SER A 423 -17.90 -7.08 -2.38
C SER A 423 -18.67 -6.45 -3.55
N ASN A 424 -18.96 -7.22 -4.61
CA ASN A 424 -19.56 -6.71 -5.85
C ASN A 424 -18.84 -5.46 -6.39
N SER A 425 -17.51 -5.52 -6.37
CA SER A 425 -16.61 -4.42 -6.69
C SER A 425 -15.58 -4.86 -7.74
N MET A 426 -14.72 -3.95 -8.17
CA MET A 426 -13.65 -4.22 -9.14
C MET A 426 -12.37 -3.50 -8.71
N ILE A 427 -11.24 -3.89 -9.30
CA ILE A 427 -9.93 -3.32 -8.99
C ILE A 427 -9.59 -2.23 -9.98
N LEU A 428 -9.51 -0.99 -9.51
CA LEU A 428 -9.01 0.17 -10.24
C LEU A 428 -7.47 0.23 -10.10
N LEU A 429 -6.78 0.14 -11.24
CA LEU A 429 -5.33 0.28 -11.29
C LEU A 429 -4.96 1.75 -11.47
N LEU A 430 -4.08 2.24 -10.61
CA LEU A 430 -3.58 3.62 -10.68
C LEU A 430 -2.10 3.65 -11.04
N ASP A 431 -1.71 4.67 -11.82
CA ASP A 431 -0.33 5.04 -12.10
C ASP A 431 0.19 6.05 -11.07
N ASP A 432 1.48 6.01 -10.75
CA ASP A 432 2.09 6.90 -9.76
C ASP A 432 1.92 8.40 -10.09
N ASN A 433 1.81 8.73 -11.39
CA ASN A 433 1.64 10.10 -11.85
C ASN A 433 0.17 10.54 -11.91
N PHE A 434 -0.77 9.61 -11.74
CA PHE A 434 -2.21 9.84 -11.87
C PHE A 434 -2.58 10.59 -13.15
N GLY A 435 -2.03 10.14 -14.29
CA GLY A 435 -2.05 10.88 -15.55
C GLY A 435 -2.86 10.22 -16.65
N ASN A 436 -3.35 9.00 -16.46
CA ASN A 436 -4.03 8.27 -17.54
C ASN A 436 -5.42 8.89 -17.85
N PRO A 437 -5.65 9.42 -19.07
CA PRO A 437 -6.89 10.12 -19.40
C PRO A 437 -8.14 9.23 -19.37
N GLU A 438 -8.00 7.92 -19.60
CA GLU A 438 -9.12 6.98 -19.59
C GLU A 438 -9.57 6.68 -18.16
N VAL A 439 -8.63 6.58 -17.21
CA VAL A 439 -8.92 6.49 -15.77
C VAL A 439 -9.60 7.76 -15.27
N LEU A 440 -9.06 8.95 -15.59
CA LEU A 440 -9.65 10.23 -15.19
C LEU A 440 -11.08 10.37 -15.70
N LYS A 441 -11.30 10.07 -16.99
CA LYS A 441 -12.63 10.09 -17.60
C LYS A 441 -13.59 9.11 -16.92
N PHE A 442 -13.13 7.91 -16.56
CA PHE A 442 -13.94 6.95 -15.82
C PHE A 442 -14.36 7.51 -14.46
N LEU A 443 -13.41 8.03 -13.68
CA LEU A 443 -13.67 8.62 -12.36
C LEU A 443 -14.64 9.79 -12.45
N GLU A 444 -14.43 10.72 -13.38
CA GLU A 444 -15.35 11.84 -13.65
C GLU A 444 -16.76 11.35 -14.03
N SER A 445 -16.86 10.29 -14.83
CA SER A 445 -18.15 9.70 -15.23
C SER A 445 -18.92 9.08 -14.06
N LYS A 446 -18.27 8.86 -12.91
CA LYS A 446 -18.82 8.28 -11.68
C LYS A 446 -18.80 9.26 -10.50
N LYS A 447 -18.57 10.55 -10.76
CA LYS A 447 -18.61 11.61 -9.74
C LYS A 447 -19.92 11.57 -8.93
N GLY A 448 -19.79 11.65 -7.60
CA GLY A 448 -20.85 11.56 -6.60
C GLY A 448 -21.49 10.17 -6.46
N ARG A 449 -20.95 9.14 -7.12
CA ARG A 449 -21.53 7.77 -7.15
C ARG A 449 -20.52 6.67 -6.91
N LEU A 450 -19.24 6.92 -7.14
CA LEU A 450 -18.18 5.96 -6.87
C LEU A 450 -17.73 6.09 -5.43
N ILE A 451 -17.55 4.97 -4.73
CA ILE A 451 -17.02 4.92 -3.36
C ILE A 451 -15.71 4.14 -3.40
N ILE A 452 -14.67 4.66 -2.76
CA ILE A 452 -13.44 3.90 -2.53
C ILE A 452 -13.73 2.95 -1.38
N SER A 453 -13.82 1.64 -1.67
CA SER A 453 -14.13 0.65 -0.64
C SER A 453 -12.89 0.24 0.14
N HIS A 454 -11.82 -0.08 -0.59
CA HIS A 454 -10.57 -0.55 -0.01
C HIS A 454 -9.38 -0.08 -0.84
N ILE A 455 -8.24 0.06 -0.17
CA ILE A 455 -6.95 0.30 -0.80
C ILE A 455 -6.09 -0.95 -0.58
N ILE A 456 -5.64 -1.58 -1.66
CA ILE A 456 -4.84 -2.80 -1.60
C ILE A 456 -3.38 -2.46 -1.85
N GLY A 457 -2.56 -2.68 -0.83
CA GLY A 457 -1.13 -2.37 -0.82
C GLY A 457 -0.73 -1.32 0.21
N GLY A 458 0.55 -1.35 0.58
CA GLY A 458 1.15 -0.40 1.51
C GLY A 458 1.26 1.02 0.95
N PHE A 459 1.70 1.98 1.78
CA PHE A 459 1.84 3.38 1.38
C PHE A 459 2.85 3.60 0.24
N GLY A 460 3.88 2.76 0.15
CA GLY A 460 4.84 2.81 -0.98
C GLY A 460 4.24 2.36 -2.31
N ALA A 461 3.24 1.47 -2.28
CA ALA A 461 2.54 1.02 -3.48
C ALA A 461 1.41 1.98 -3.87
N VAL A 462 0.62 2.44 -2.88
CA VAL A 462 -0.49 3.38 -3.09
C VAL A 462 -0.38 4.53 -2.10
N PRO A 463 0.32 5.62 -2.47
CA PRO A 463 0.49 6.79 -1.59
C PRO A 463 -0.85 7.46 -1.26
N GLU A 464 -0.94 8.10 -0.10
CA GLU A 464 -2.18 8.80 0.30
C GLU A 464 -2.52 9.96 -0.65
N SER A 465 -1.49 10.65 -1.15
CA SER A 465 -1.65 11.71 -2.15
C SER A 465 -2.34 11.24 -3.44
N LEU A 466 -2.21 9.96 -3.80
CA LEU A 466 -2.87 9.36 -4.94
C LEU A 466 -4.36 9.13 -4.66
N ILE A 467 -4.68 8.67 -3.44
CA ILE A 467 -6.06 8.47 -2.97
C ILE A 467 -6.81 9.81 -2.92
N GLU A 468 -6.18 10.83 -2.35
CA GLU A 468 -6.75 12.18 -2.28
C GLU A 468 -7.05 12.76 -3.67
N ARG A 469 -6.21 12.48 -4.68
CA ARG A 469 -6.52 12.88 -6.07
C ARG A 469 -7.76 12.16 -6.62
N VAL A 470 -7.93 10.87 -6.31
CA VAL A 470 -9.12 10.12 -6.73
C VAL A 470 -10.37 10.72 -6.07
N LYS A 471 -10.33 10.92 -4.74
CA LYS A 471 -11.41 11.54 -3.95
C LYS A 471 -11.85 12.89 -4.52
N ASN A 472 -10.89 13.77 -4.78
CA ASN A 472 -11.15 15.08 -5.38
C ASN A 472 -11.89 15.00 -6.73
N ILE A 473 -11.61 13.99 -7.56
CA ILE A 473 -12.30 13.81 -8.85
C ILE A 473 -13.71 13.24 -8.65
N ILE A 474 -13.84 12.19 -7.84
CA ILE A 474 -15.12 11.54 -7.61
C ILE A 474 -16.04 12.40 -6.72
N GLY A 475 -15.52 13.43 -6.05
CA GLY A 475 -16.30 14.36 -5.23
C GLY A 475 -16.77 13.74 -3.91
N ASN A 476 -15.94 12.88 -3.31
CA ASN A 476 -16.14 12.30 -1.98
C ASN A 476 -15.05 12.77 -1.03
#